data_AF-A0A964Q5X8-F1
#
_entry.id   AF-A0A964Q5X8-F1
#
_cell.length_a   1.000
_cell.length_b   1.000
_cell.length_c   1.000
_cell.angle_alpha   90.00
_cell.angle_beta   90.00
_cell.angle_gamma   90.00
#
_symmetry.space_group_name_H-M   'P 1'
#
loop_
_entity.id
_entity.type
_entity.pdbx_description
1 polymer ?
#
loop_
_entity_poly.entity_id
_entity_poly.type
_entity_poly.pdbx_seq_one_letter_code
_entity_poly.pdbx_strand_id
1 'polypeptide(L)'
;MVKSTYNGFPWAFMINSEEDFKRPDNFSVVVETESAGAKYKEKDIPSLSQYFRKNTVLFVTGTIVKYKDGYQIKVKDPAQIRRQ
;
A
#
# COMPACT_ATOMS: atom_id res chain seq x y z
N MET A 1 -1.98 10.35 -3.91
CA MET A 1 -0.53 10.59 -3.70
C MET A 1 -0.15 9.97 -2.36
N VAL A 2 1.00 9.30 -2.27
CA VAL A 2 1.49 8.70 -1.02
C VAL A 2 1.95 9.79 -0.05
N LYS A 3 1.40 9.79 1.16
CA LYS A 3 1.83 10.71 2.23
C LYS A 3 2.72 10.02 3.27
N SER A 4 2.40 8.77 3.62
CA SER A 4 3.24 7.93 4.48
C SER A 4 3.16 6.46 4.06
N THR A 5 4.12 5.67 4.54
CA THR A 5 4.11 4.21 4.42
C THR A 5 4.40 3.58 5.78
N TYR A 6 3.84 2.40 6.03
CA TYR A 6 4.06 1.67 7.27
C TYR A 6 4.36 0.20 7.00
N ASN A 7 5.47 -0.29 7.56
CA ASN A 7 5.94 -1.67 7.41
C ASN A 7 6.14 -2.35 8.78
N GLY A 8 5.14 -2.27 9.65
CA GLY A 8 5.18 -2.88 10.99
C GLY A 8 4.30 -4.12 11.14
N PHE A 9 3.51 -4.47 10.13
CA PHE A 9 2.67 -5.67 10.16
C PHE A 9 3.39 -6.84 9.48
N PRO A 10 3.44 -8.03 10.09
CA PRO A 10 4.04 -9.20 9.46
C PRO A 10 3.39 -9.56 8.12
N TRP A 11 2.09 -9.34 8.01
CA TRP A 11 1.27 -9.74 6.86
C TRP A 11 1.09 -8.63 5.81
N ALA A 12 1.52 -7.39 6.07
CA ALA A 12 1.27 -6.29 5.13
C ALA A 12 2.23 -5.10 5.22
N PHE A 13 2.41 -4.49 4.06
CA PHE A 13 2.95 -3.15 3.88
C PHE A 13 1.83 -2.16 3.55
N MET A 14 1.74 -1.06 4.27
CA MET A 14 0.68 -0.05 4.10
C MET A 14 1.21 1.20 3.40
N ILE A 15 0.42 1.71 2.46
CA ILE A 15 0.62 2.98 1.77
C ILE A 15 -0.58 3.86 2.08
N ASN A 16 -0.35 5.03 2.66
CA ASN A 16 -1.39 5.85 3.25
C ASN A 16 -1.59 7.16 2.49
N SER A 17 -2.85 7.60 2.39
CA SER A 17 -3.20 8.92 1.87
C SER A 17 -2.93 10.07 2.84
N GLU A 18 -2.65 9.75 4.11
CA GLU A 18 -2.35 10.72 5.18
C GLU A 18 -0.98 10.50 5.81
N GLU A 19 -0.43 11.54 6.43
CA GLU A 19 0.85 11.44 7.15
C GLU A 19 0.72 10.61 8.43
N ASP A 20 -0.35 10.83 9.19
CA ASP A 20 -0.75 9.97 10.31
C ASP A 20 -1.83 8.99 9.84
N PHE A 21 -1.48 7.70 9.82
CA PHE A 21 -2.37 6.63 9.36
C PHE A 21 -3.58 6.40 10.29
N LYS A 22 -3.58 6.98 11.50
CA LYS A 22 -4.70 6.90 12.44
C LYS A 22 -5.79 7.92 12.17
N ARG A 23 -5.57 8.86 11.26
CA ARG A 23 -6.59 9.86 10.93
C ARG A 23 -7.82 9.20 10.29
N PRO A 24 -9.03 9.68 10.59
CA PRO A 24 -10.28 9.10 10.09
C PRO A 24 -10.43 9.23 8.57
N ASP A 25 -9.77 10.21 7.95
CA ASP A 25 -9.73 10.44 6.51
C ASP A 25 -8.65 9.63 5.79
N ASN A 26 -7.85 8.83 6.51
CA ASN A 26 -6.82 8.00 5.91
C ASN A 26 -7.44 6.88 5.07
N PHE A 27 -7.07 6.85 3.79
CA PHE A 27 -7.32 5.75 2.88
C PHE A 27 -6.03 4.94 2.71
N SER A 28 -6.11 3.64 3.05
CA SER A 28 -4.94 2.76 3.02
C SER A 28 -4.95 1.84 1.81
N VAL A 29 -3.83 1.76 1.10
CA VAL A 29 -3.53 0.68 0.17
C VAL A 29 -2.66 -0.32 0.90
N VAL A 30 -3.14 -1.55 1.01
CA VAL A 30 -2.52 -2.62 1.79
C VAL A 30 -1.91 -3.63 0.83
N VAL A 31 -0.60 -3.67 0.74
CA VAL A 31 0.16 -4.64 -0.04
C VAL A 31 0.43 -5.85 0.86
N GLU A 32 -0.23 -6.97 0.58
CA GLU A 32 -0.06 -8.20 1.36
C GLU A 32 1.32 -8.81 1.13
N THR A 33 2.03 -9.15 2.21
CA THR A 33 3.45 -9.55 2.16
C THR A 33 3.65 -10.86 1.39
N GLU A 34 2.81 -11.87 1.64
CA GLU A 34 2.95 -13.21 1.04
C GLU A 34 2.56 -13.27 -0.43
N SER A 35 1.68 -12.37 -0.89
CA SER A 35 1.21 -12.35 -2.28
C SER A 35 1.90 -11.26 -3.08
N ALA A 36 1.41 -10.01 -3.01
CA ALA A 36 1.95 -8.91 -3.77
C ALA A 36 3.39 -8.57 -3.36
N GLY A 37 3.70 -8.60 -2.06
CA GLY A 37 5.04 -8.31 -1.53
C GLY A 37 6.11 -9.28 -2.06
N ALA A 38 5.81 -10.58 -2.12
CA ALA A 38 6.69 -11.58 -2.71
C ALA A 38 6.98 -11.30 -4.20
N LYS A 39 5.92 -11.00 -4.97
CA LYS A 39 6.05 -10.66 -6.40
C LYS A 39 6.83 -9.36 -6.64
N TYR A 40 6.85 -8.43 -5.69
CA TYR A 40 7.70 -7.24 -5.78
C TYR A 40 9.18 -7.59 -5.59
N LYS A 41 9.51 -8.50 -4.67
CA LYS A 41 10.89 -8.97 -4.47
C LYS A 41 11.42 -9.70 -5.70
N GLU A 42 10.59 -10.51 -6.36
CA GLU A 42 10.93 -11.20 -7.62
C GLU A 42 11.24 -10.24 -8.78
N LYS A 43 10.75 -8.99 -8.70
CA LYS A 43 10.94 -7.94 -9.71
C LYS A 43 12.07 -6.97 -9.35
N ASP A 44 13.04 -7.41 -8.54
CA ASP A 44 14.16 -6.59 -8.04
C ASP A 44 13.72 -5.31 -7.29
N ILE A 45 12.57 -5.35 -6.63
CA ILE A 45 12.10 -4.30 -5.73
C ILE A 45 12.20 -4.81 -4.29
N PRO A 46 13.39 -4.74 -3.66
CA PRO A 46 13.60 -5.28 -2.33
C PRO A 46 12.99 -4.42 -1.23
N SER A 47 12.74 -3.13 -1.50
CA SER A 47 12.23 -2.16 -0.53
C SER A 47 10.98 -1.48 -1.03
N LEU A 48 9.83 -1.93 -0.54
CA LEU A 48 8.54 -1.29 -0.80
C LEU A 48 8.50 0.16 -0.29
N SER A 49 9.17 0.47 0.82
CA SER A 49 9.28 1.83 1.34
C SER A 49 9.98 2.78 0.37
N GLN A 50 11.05 2.31 -0.29
CA GLN A 50 11.74 3.12 -1.30
C GLN A 50 10.94 3.21 -2.59
N TYR A 51 10.30 2.09 -2.99
CA TYR A 51 9.50 2.02 -4.20
C TYR A 51 8.25 2.91 -4.15
N PHE A 52 7.60 2.96 -2.99
CA PHE A 52 6.40 3.75 -2.68
C PHE A 52 6.71 4.92 -1.75
N ARG A 53 7.76 5.69 -2.05
CA ARG A 53 8.16 6.86 -1.25
C ARG A 53 7.09 7.97 -1.22
N LYS A 54 7.21 8.88 -0.25
CA LYS A 54 6.37 10.09 -0.14
C LYS A 54 6.29 10.85 -1.48
N ASN A 55 5.14 11.42 -1.76
CA ASN A 55 4.78 12.15 -2.99
C ASN A 55 4.66 11.30 -4.26
N THR A 56 4.83 9.98 -4.20
CA THR A 56 4.54 9.11 -5.34
C THR A 56 3.05 9.16 -5.67
N VAL A 57 2.70 9.35 -6.94
CA VAL A 57 1.31 9.24 -7.42
C VAL A 57 1.07 7.80 -7.86
N LEU A 58 -0.05 7.24 -7.41
CA LEU A 58 -0.41 5.84 -7.62
C LEU A 58 -1.78 5.74 -8.28
N PHE A 59 -1.88 4.89 -9.28
CA PHE A 59 -3.12 4.34 -9.79
C PHE A 59 -3.31 2.96 -9.17
N VAL A 60 -4.43 2.73 -8.48
CA VAL A 60 -4.70 1.48 -7.79
C VAL A 60 -6.06 0.95 -8.20
N THR A 61 -6.11 -0.30 -8.65
CA THR A 61 -7.34 -1.00 -9.06
C THR A 61 -7.60 -2.14 -8.10
N GLY A 62 -8.79 -2.17 -7.52
CA GLY A 62 -9.20 -3.27 -6.64
C GLY A 62 -10.52 -2.99 -5.94
N THR A 63 -10.88 -3.91 -5.05
CA THR A 63 -12.09 -3.79 -4.24
C THR A 63 -11.79 -2.97 -2.99
N ILE A 64 -12.60 -1.93 -2.75
CA ILE A 64 -12.60 -1.20 -1.49
C ILE A 64 -13.30 -2.05 -0.44
N VAL A 65 -12.64 -2.25 0.69
CA VAL A 65 -13.21 -2.95 1.85
C VAL A 65 -13.20 -2.05 3.07
N LYS A 66 -14.25 -2.13 3.88
CA LYS A 66 -14.28 -1.48 5.19
C LYS A 66 -13.44 -2.31 6.17
N TYR A 67 -12.52 -1.67 6.88
CA TYR A 67 -11.73 -2.29 7.94
C TYR A 67 -11.76 -1.40 9.18
N LYS A 68 -12.35 -1.92 10.27
CA LYS A 68 -12.70 -1.12 11.45
C LYS A 68 -13.49 0.13 11.00
N ASP A 69 -12.97 1.31 11.31
CA ASP A 69 -13.62 2.60 11.04
C ASP A 69 -13.18 3.24 9.72
N GLY A 70 -12.27 2.61 8.97
CA GLY A 70 -11.69 3.13 7.73
C GLY A 70 -11.97 2.28 6.49
N TYR A 71 -11.58 2.81 5.33
CA TYR A 71 -11.62 2.11 4.05
C TYR A 71 -10.20 1.82 3.56
N GLN A 72 -10.03 0.65 2.94
CA GLN A 72 -8.76 0.26 2.35
C GLN A 72 -8.96 -0.55 1.07
N ILE A 73 -7.93 -0.59 0.22
CA ILE A 73 -7.81 -1.54 -0.88
C ILE A 73 -6.72 -2.53 -0.55
N LYS A 74 -7.02 -3.82 -0.64
CA LYS A 74 -6.01 -4.88 -0.56
C LYS A 74 -5.44 -5.18 -1.94
N VAL A 75 -4.12 -5.14 -2.05
CA VAL A 75 -3.35 -5.46 -3.26
C VAL A 75 -2.73 -6.84 -3.08
N LYS A 76 -3.12 -7.77 -3.95
CA LYS A 76 -2.62 -9.16 -4.01
C LYS A 76 -1.77 -9.42 -5.25
N ASP A 77 -1.85 -8.54 -6.24
CA ASP A 77 -1.01 -8.56 -7.43
C ASP A 77 -0.40 -7.18 -7.69
N PRO A 78 0.93 -7.06 -7.91
CA PRO A 78 1.57 -5.80 -8.28
C PRO A 78 0.95 -5.10 -9.50
N ALA A 79 0.32 -5.84 -10.43
CA ALA A 79 -0.34 -5.25 -11.60
C ALA A 79 -1.53 -4.33 -11.23
N GLN A 80 -2.08 -4.49 -10.03
CA GLN A 80 -3.16 -3.65 -9.49
C GLN A 80 -2.70 -2.24 -9.14
N ILE A 81 -1.39 -2.00 -9.02
CA ILE A 81 -0.85 -0.71 -8.60
C ILE A 81 0.21 -0.25 -9.60
N ARG A 82 0.05 0.97 -10.10
CA ARG A 82 0.94 1.58 -11.08
C ARG A 82 1.36 2.95 -10.57
N ARG A 83 2.63 3.29 -10.72
CA ARG A 83 3.15 4.63 -10.43
C ARG A 83 2.95 5.53 -11.65
N GLN A 84 2.69 6.81 -11.42
CA GLN A 84 2.76 7.86 -12.45
C GLN A 84 4.15 8.47 -12.52
#